data_AF-A0A131YF67-F1
#
_entry.id   AF-A0A131YF67-F1
#
_cell.length_a   1.000
_cell.length_b   1.000
_cell.length_c   1.000
_cell.angle_alpha   90.00
_cell.angle_beta   90.00
_cell.angle_gamma   90.00
#
_symmetry.space_group_name_H-M   'P 1'
#
loop_
_entity.id
_entity.type
_entity.pdbx_description
1 polymer ?
#
loop_
_entity_poly.entity_id
_entity_poly.type
_entity_poly.pdbx_seq_one_letter_code
_entity_poly.pdbx_strand_id
1 'polypeptide(L)'
;MRACRNLCLFLVAVLISLTTKITARPGPPDGVGKMLICGEECFIRSDFNSSGCPSDCRCVSNKFRRGIYTGPGHCWYERWEK
;
A
#
# COMPACT_ATOMS: atom_id res chain seq x y z
N MET A 1 -30.24 21.97 23.32
CA MET A 1 -29.44 21.86 22.08
C MET A 1 -27.94 21.66 22.34
N ARG A 2 -27.51 20.66 23.15
CA ARG A 2 -26.08 20.38 23.40
C ARG A 2 -25.65 18.93 23.10
N ALA A 3 -26.58 17.98 23.12
CA ALA A 3 -26.31 16.57 22.85
C ALA A 3 -25.92 16.28 21.39
N CYS A 4 -26.55 16.96 20.42
CA CYS A 4 -26.31 16.76 18.99
C CYS A 4 -24.90 17.23 18.56
N ARG A 5 -24.37 18.30 19.17
CA ARG A 5 -23.04 18.83 18.89
C ARG A 5 -21.92 17.87 19.33
N ASN A 6 -22.08 17.26 20.51
CA ASN A 6 -21.08 16.33 21.03
C ASN A 6 -21.11 14.99 20.27
N LEU A 7 -22.30 14.50 19.89
CA LEU A 7 -22.44 13.27 19.10
C LEU A 7 -21.78 13.39 17.72
N CYS A 8 -21.95 14.53 17.04
CA CYS A 8 -21.30 14.79 15.75
C CYS A 8 -19.77 14.84 15.86
N LEU A 9 -19.23 15.46 16.92
CA LEU A 9 -17.78 15.53 17.13
C LEU A 9 -17.16 14.15 17.38
N PHE A 10 -17.83 13.28 18.14
CA PHE A 10 -17.39 11.90 18.35
C PHE A 10 -17.37 11.09 17.06
N LEU A 11 -18.41 11.21 16.22
CA LEU A 11 -18.47 10.51 14.93
C LEU A 11 -17.35 10.95 13.98
N VAL A 12 -17.07 12.25 13.90
CA VAL A 12 -15.95 12.78 13.09
C VAL A 12 -14.60 12.26 13.61
N ALA A 13 -14.39 12.22 14.92
CA ALA A 13 -13.14 11.71 15.50
C ALA A 13 -12.95 10.20 15.23
N VAL A 14 -14.02 9.40 15.28
CA VAL A 14 -13.97 7.96 14.95
C VAL A 14 -13.66 7.74 13.48
N LEU A 15 -14.27 8.51 12.57
CA LEU A 15 -13.99 8.43 11.13
C LEU A 15 -12.53 8.78 10.80
N ILE A 16 -11.98 9.83 11.41
CA ILE A 16 -10.56 10.21 11.24
C ILE A 16 -9.62 9.14 11.82
N SER A 17 -10.01 8.50 12.92
CA SER A 17 -9.21 7.43 13.54
C SER A 17 -9.15 6.17 12.66
N LEU A 18 -10.24 5.86 11.94
CA LEU A 18 -10.33 4.70 11.05
C LEU A 18 -9.53 4.86 9.76
N THR A 19 -9.33 6.08 9.25
CA THR A 19 -8.60 6.31 8.00
C THR A 19 -7.09 6.13 8.12
N THR A 20 -6.53 6.26 9.33
CA THR A 20 -5.07 6.08 9.55
C THR A 20 -4.57 4.65 9.33
N LYS A 21 -5.47 3.65 9.29
CA LYS A 21 -5.13 2.24 9.03
C LYS A 21 -5.33 1.81 7.58
N ILE A 22 -5.86 2.68 6.72
CA ILE A 22 -5.93 2.39 5.29
C ILE A 22 -4.57 2.76 4.72
N THR A 23 -3.59 1.87 4.90
CA THR A 23 -2.39 1.86 4.06
C THR A 23 -2.87 1.63 2.64
N ALA A 24 -3.15 2.73 1.91
CA ALA A 24 -3.30 2.72 0.48
C ALA A 24 -1.96 2.25 -0.08
N ARG A 25 -1.90 0.96 -0.38
CA ARG A 25 -0.70 0.30 -0.90
C ARG A 25 -0.47 0.86 -2.30
N PRO A 26 0.59 1.65 -2.56
CA PRO A 26 0.86 2.15 -3.90
C PRO A 26 1.02 0.95 -4.83
N GLY A 27 0.23 0.93 -5.89
CA GLY A 27 0.49 0.04 -7.00
C GLY A 27 1.71 0.50 -7.78
N PRO A 28 2.36 -0.39 -8.55
CA PRO A 28 3.19 0.02 -9.66
C PRO A 28 2.41 1.03 -10.52
N PRO A 29 3.11 2.02 -11.10
CA PRO A 29 2.47 3.18 -11.68
C PRO A 29 1.57 2.79 -12.85
N ASP A 30 0.38 3.38 -12.85
CA ASP A 30 -0.55 3.39 -13.99
C ASP A 30 -0.30 4.59 -14.92
N GLY A 31 0.78 5.39 -14.78
CA GLY A 31 1.07 6.37 -15.83
C GLY A 31 2.06 7.52 -15.65
N VAL A 32 2.66 7.79 -14.48
CA VAL A 32 3.54 8.97 -14.34
C VAL A 32 4.72 8.72 -13.37
N GLY A 33 5.71 7.96 -13.82
CA GLY A 33 6.97 7.73 -13.09
C GLY A 33 7.56 6.34 -13.32
N LYS A 34 8.89 6.18 -13.21
CA LYS A 34 9.56 4.87 -13.22
C LYS A 34 9.85 4.48 -11.77
N MET A 35 9.32 3.33 -11.30
CA MET A 35 9.80 2.72 -10.06
C MET A 35 11.19 2.17 -10.30
N LEU A 36 12.09 2.37 -9.35
CA LEU A 36 13.43 1.81 -9.41
C LEU A 36 13.44 0.38 -8.88
N ILE A 37 13.98 -0.54 -9.66
CA ILE A 37 14.20 -1.92 -9.24
C ILE A 37 15.30 -1.93 -8.19
N CYS A 38 15.08 -2.67 -7.12
CA CYS A 38 16.02 -2.77 -6.01
C CYS A 38 16.35 -4.20 -5.60
N GLY A 39 15.74 -5.17 -6.28
CA GLY A 39 15.98 -6.59 -6.13
C GLY A 39 15.22 -7.35 -7.19
N GLU A 40 15.66 -8.58 -7.48
CA GLU A 40 15.13 -9.35 -8.59
C GLU A 40 13.81 -10.03 -8.20
N GLU A 41 13.80 -11.03 -7.32
CA GLU A 41 12.60 -11.83 -7.08
C GLU A 41 12.08 -11.72 -5.65
N CYS A 42 10.75 -11.67 -5.53
CA CYS A 42 10.07 -11.71 -4.25
C CYS A 42 8.75 -12.47 -4.34
N PHE A 43 8.18 -12.80 -3.18
CA PHE A 43 6.90 -13.51 -3.10
C PHE A 43 6.00 -12.88 -2.06
N ILE A 44 4.73 -12.68 -2.43
CA ILE A 44 3.68 -12.16 -1.55
C ILE A 44 2.73 -13.31 -1.21
N ARG A 45 2.67 -13.67 0.06
CA ARG A 45 1.79 -14.73 0.57
C ARG A 45 0.34 -14.25 0.63
N SER A 46 -0.59 -15.18 0.85
CA SER A 46 -2.04 -14.88 0.93
C SER A 46 -2.45 -14.03 2.13
N ASP A 47 -1.63 -13.99 3.17
CA ASP A 47 -1.74 -13.09 4.32
C ASP A 47 -1.20 -11.67 4.02
N PHE A 48 -0.81 -11.41 2.77
CA PHE A 48 -0.16 -10.20 2.30
C PHE A 48 1.22 -9.91 2.91
N ASN A 49 1.84 -10.90 3.55
CA ASN A 49 3.23 -10.80 3.97
C ASN A 49 4.15 -11.06 2.77
N SER A 50 5.21 -10.27 2.63
CA SER A 50 6.15 -10.35 1.51
C SER A 50 7.55 -10.72 1.98
N SER A 51 8.24 -11.54 1.20
CA SER A 51 9.62 -11.96 1.44
C SER A 51 10.48 -11.83 0.17
N GLY A 52 11.80 -11.71 0.34
CA GLY A 52 12.77 -11.71 -0.76
C GLY A 52 13.33 -10.33 -1.13
N CYS A 53 12.71 -9.25 -0.65
CA CYS A 53 13.24 -7.90 -0.87
C CYS A 53 14.20 -7.46 0.25
N PRO A 54 15.25 -6.69 -0.08
CA PRO A 54 16.11 -6.06 0.92
C PRO A 54 15.34 -5.01 1.73
N SER A 55 15.93 -4.54 2.84
CA SER A 55 15.39 -3.41 3.58
C SER A 55 15.24 -2.19 2.66
N ASP A 56 14.19 -1.41 2.86
CA ASP A 56 13.82 -0.23 2.04
C ASP A 56 13.19 -0.53 0.67
N CYS A 57 12.92 -1.82 0.41
CA CYS A 57 12.26 -2.28 -0.80
C CYS A 57 10.90 -2.91 -0.53
N ARG A 58 10.06 -2.84 -1.56
CA ARG A 58 8.72 -3.41 -1.53
C ARG A 58 8.54 -4.45 -2.63
N CYS A 59 7.93 -5.57 -2.26
CA CYS A 59 7.54 -6.58 -3.23
C CYS A 59 6.25 -6.18 -3.94
N VAL A 60 6.24 -6.25 -5.27
CA VAL A 60 5.08 -6.02 -6.12
C VAL A 60 4.84 -7.25 -6.99
N SER A 61 3.64 -7.81 -6.92
CA SER A 61 3.23 -8.96 -7.74
C SER A 61 3.38 -8.68 -9.23
N ASN A 62 3.90 -9.65 -9.98
CA ASN A 62 4.02 -9.58 -11.45
C ASN A 62 2.66 -9.47 -12.15
N LYS A 63 1.60 -9.87 -11.46
CA LYS A 63 0.22 -9.80 -11.93
C LYS A 63 -0.55 -8.62 -11.34
N PHE A 64 0.14 -7.62 -10.78
CA PHE A 64 -0.49 -6.45 -10.17
C PHE A 64 -1.45 -5.74 -11.14
N ARG A 65 -1.05 -5.54 -12.41
CA ARG A 65 -1.89 -4.90 -13.45
C ARG A 65 -3.19 -5.66 -13.73
N ARG A 66 -3.30 -6.91 -13.30
CA ARG A 66 -4.51 -7.75 -13.40
C ARG A 66 -5.32 -7.76 -12.09
N GLY A 67 -5.00 -6.88 -11.14
CA GLY A 67 -5.60 -6.83 -9.81
C GLY A 67 -5.17 -7.96 -8.88
N ILE A 68 -4.07 -8.67 -9.19
CA ILE A 68 -3.58 -9.79 -8.37
C ILE A 68 -2.40 -9.31 -7.53
N TYR A 69 -2.63 -9.21 -6.23
CA TYR A 69 -1.67 -8.64 -5.26
C TYR A 69 -0.80 -9.67 -4.54
N THR A 70 -1.01 -10.96 -4.79
CA THR A 70 -0.29 -12.08 -4.16
C THR A 70 0.45 -12.93 -5.21
N GLY A 71 1.40 -13.74 -4.76
CA GLY A 71 2.22 -14.59 -5.62
C GLY A 71 3.59 -13.98 -5.93
N PRO A 72 4.28 -14.47 -6.98
CA PRO A 72 5.61 -14.01 -7.34
C PRO A 72 5.60 -12.57 -7.86
N GLY A 73 6.66 -11.83 -7.56
CA GLY A 73 6.81 -10.41 -7.80
C GLY A 73 8.27 -9.98 -7.99
N HIS A 74 8.45 -8.68 -8.20
CA HIS A 74 9.75 -8.00 -8.22
C HIS A 74 9.85 -6.97 -7.09
N CYS A 75 11.08 -6.66 -6.67
CA CYS A 75 11.33 -5.67 -5.62
C CYS A 75 11.54 -4.28 -6.21
N TRP A 76 10.81 -3.31 -5.67
CA TRP A 76 10.84 -1.93 -6.11
C TRP A 76 11.07 -1.00 -4.92
N TYR A 77 11.83 0.06 -5.12
CA TYR A 77 11.89 1.16 -4.17
C TYR A 77 10.56 1.91 -4.15
N GLU A 78 10.10 2.35 -2.98
CA GLU A 78 8.99 3.30 -2.85
C GLU A 78 9.43 4.74 -3.18
N ARG A 79 10.29 4.89 -4.19
CA ARG A 79 10.81 6.17 -4.67
C ARG A 79 10.62 6.26 -6.19
N TRP A 80 10.20 7.42 -6.63
CA TRP A 80 9.86 7.70 -8.02
C TRP A 80 10.97 8.55 -8.64
N GLU A 81 11.54 8.13 -9.76
CA GLU A 81 12.32 9.06 -10.58
C GLU A 81 11.35 9.98 -11.33
N LYS A 82 11.56 11.30 -11.18
CA LYS A 82 10.83 12.34 -11.90
C LYS A 82 11.27 12.42 -13.34
#